data_AF-A0A3S4SGT8-F1
#
_entry.id   AF-A0A3S4SGT8-F1
#
_cell.length_a   1.000
_cell.length_b   1.000
_cell.length_c   1.000
_cell.angle_alpha   90.00
_cell.angle_beta   90.00
_cell.angle_gamma   90.00
#
_symmetry.space_group_name_H-M   'P 1'
#
loop_
_entity.id
_entity.type
_entity.pdbx_description
1 polymer ?
#
loop_
_entity_poly.entity_id
_entity_poly.type
_entity_poly.pdbx_seq_one_letter_code
_entity_poly.pdbx_strand_id
1 'polypeptide(L)'
;MLCHSLWVDLIWSVVAVTIATFTVLLATRHFLALGSDWVFRRYVALGGLVAFTVAAHGNGTYRVRFEVGGPAVLHNVTVQRFGISEAGLGADSQRPAVRHTMTAGDSPIEWAFRLADDKAERAWVMVTWVRPYLQGVESEALAQSLHTGRLYEWRWYSETNRYARTVIRFLARRWSPLASLRELPLYGRWRRTSSTTAADLLGPAATPPPRV
;
A
#
# COMPACT_ATOMS: atom_id res chain seq x y z
N MET A 1 -4.31 32.81 -58.44
CA MET A 1 -4.81 31.61 -57.72
C MET A 1 -3.71 30.75 -57.05
N LEU A 2 -2.41 31.04 -57.22
CA LEU A 2 -1.32 30.25 -56.59
C LEU A 2 -0.95 30.70 -55.16
N CYS A 3 -1.20 31.95 -54.80
CA CYS A 3 -0.84 32.49 -53.47
C CYS A 3 -1.75 31.99 -52.33
N HIS A 4 -2.97 31.55 -52.65
CA HIS A 4 -3.91 31.03 -51.65
C HIS A 4 -3.58 29.58 -51.27
N SER A 5 -3.09 28.77 -52.22
CA SER A 5 -2.69 27.38 -51.97
C SER A 5 -1.50 27.29 -51.02
N LEU A 6 -0.45 28.10 -51.25
CA LEU A 6 0.75 28.10 -50.41
C LEU A 6 0.49 28.52 -48.96
N TRP A 7 -0.48 29.41 -48.75
CA TRP A 7 -0.87 29.86 -47.41
C TRP A 7 -1.66 28.78 -46.66
N VAL A 8 -2.53 28.07 -47.38
CA VAL A 8 -3.30 26.93 -46.87
C VAL A 8 -2.37 25.76 -46.52
N ASP A 9 -1.39 25.44 -47.38
CA ASP A 9 -0.41 24.37 -47.12
C ASP A 9 0.48 24.67 -45.91
N LEU A 10 0.88 25.93 -45.72
CA LEU A 10 1.65 26.36 -44.55
C LEU A 10 0.84 26.22 -43.25
N ILE A 11 -0.43 26.64 -43.25
CA ILE A 11 -1.31 26.48 -42.08
C ILE A 11 -1.49 25.00 -41.74
N TRP A 12 -1.77 24.16 -42.74
CA TRP A 12 -1.95 22.73 -42.52
C TRP A 12 -0.68 22.06 -42.00
N SER A 13 0.50 22.50 -42.46
CA SER A 13 1.79 22.02 -41.94
C SER A 13 1.96 22.39 -40.46
N VAL A 14 1.68 23.65 -40.08
CA VAL A 14 1.78 24.10 -38.68
C VAL A 14 0.77 23.35 -37.79
N VAL A 15 -0.45 23.14 -38.27
CA VAL A 15 -1.47 22.35 -37.56
C VAL A 15 -1.01 20.90 -37.38
N ALA A 16 -0.50 20.26 -38.43
CA ALA A 16 0.00 18.89 -38.37
C ALA A 16 1.18 18.75 -37.39
N VAL A 17 2.13 19.69 -37.41
CA VAL A 17 3.27 19.72 -36.46
C VAL A 17 2.78 19.92 -35.03
N THR A 18 1.79 20.79 -34.82
CA THR A 18 1.23 21.04 -33.48
C THR A 18 0.53 19.80 -32.94
N ILE A 19 -0.31 19.15 -33.76
CA ILE A 19 -0.99 17.90 -33.40
C ILE A 19 0.04 16.81 -33.10
N ALA A 20 1.02 16.61 -33.99
CA ALA A 20 2.07 15.60 -33.79
C ALA A 20 2.86 15.83 -32.49
N THR A 21 3.24 17.09 -32.22
CA THR A 21 3.95 17.46 -30.99
C THR A 21 3.08 17.20 -29.76
N PHE A 22 1.79 17.55 -29.83
CA PHE A 22 0.86 17.32 -28.73
C PHE A 22 0.61 15.83 -28.48
N THR A 23 0.48 15.02 -29.53
CA THR A 23 0.36 13.56 -29.43
C THR A 23 1.61 12.93 -28.84
N VAL A 24 2.81 13.36 -29.25
CA VAL A 24 4.07 12.89 -28.67
C VAL A 24 4.14 13.28 -27.20
N LEU A 25 3.82 14.52 -26.83
CA LEU A 25 3.80 14.95 -25.42
C LEU A 25 2.81 14.14 -24.57
N LEU A 26 1.62 13.84 -25.11
CA LEU A 26 0.64 13.00 -24.42
C LEU A 26 1.10 11.55 -24.29
N ALA A 27 1.70 10.98 -25.34
CA ALA A 27 2.25 9.63 -25.31
C ALA A 27 3.42 9.54 -24.32
N THR A 28 4.35 10.50 -24.34
CA THR A 28 5.45 10.58 -23.36
C THR A 28 4.92 10.75 -21.96
N ARG A 29 3.93 11.63 -21.73
CA ARG A 29 3.28 11.76 -20.42
C ARG A 29 2.63 10.46 -19.97
N HIS A 30 1.98 9.74 -20.88
CA HIS A 30 1.33 8.47 -20.59
C HIS A 30 2.35 7.37 -20.27
N PHE A 31 3.43 7.26 -21.06
CA PHE A 31 4.53 6.33 -20.82
C PHE A 31 5.30 6.66 -19.54
N LEU A 32 5.57 7.94 -19.27
CA LEU A 32 6.15 8.37 -18.00
C LEU A 32 5.20 8.04 -16.86
N ALA A 33 3.90 8.31 -16.98
CA ALA A 33 2.92 7.95 -15.96
C ALA A 33 2.87 6.44 -15.73
N LEU A 34 2.85 5.61 -16.78
CA LEU A 34 2.83 4.14 -16.69
C LEU A 34 4.15 3.58 -16.15
N GLY A 35 5.29 4.12 -16.55
CA GLY A 35 6.62 3.73 -16.08
C GLY A 35 6.83 4.15 -14.63
N SER A 36 6.38 5.35 -14.25
CA SER A 36 6.29 5.78 -12.85
C SER A 36 5.36 4.84 -12.10
N ASP A 37 4.17 4.52 -12.63
CA ASP A 37 3.23 3.65 -11.94
C ASP A 37 3.83 2.25 -11.73
N TRP A 38 4.67 1.74 -12.64
CA TRP A 38 5.37 0.46 -12.45
C TRP A 38 6.47 0.51 -11.38
N VAL A 39 7.27 1.58 -11.34
CA VAL A 39 8.33 1.77 -10.32
C VAL A 39 7.75 2.15 -8.95
N PHE A 40 6.74 3.03 -8.91
CA PHE A 40 6.04 3.48 -7.71
C PHE A 40 4.96 2.50 -7.22
N ARG A 41 4.51 1.53 -8.03
CA ARG A 41 3.71 0.39 -7.52
C ARG A 41 4.52 -0.46 -6.54
N ARG A 42 5.84 -0.47 -6.69
CA ARG A 42 6.74 -1.23 -5.83
C ARG A 42 7.18 -0.41 -4.62
N TYR A 43 7.42 0.89 -4.78
CA TYR A 43 7.88 1.75 -3.68
C TYR A 43 6.77 2.61 -3.10
N VAL A 44 6.39 2.33 -1.84
CA VAL A 44 5.46 3.17 -1.09
C VAL A 44 6.26 4.17 -0.26
N ALA A 45 5.95 5.47 -0.41
CA ALA A 45 6.54 6.53 0.40
C ALA A 45 5.79 6.65 1.75
N LEU A 46 6.21 5.87 2.74
CA LEU A 46 5.67 5.87 4.11
C LEU A 46 6.79 6.18 5.10
N GLY A 47 7.13 7.46 5.26
CA GLY A 47 8.25 7.88 6.13
C GLY A 47 9.64 7.42 5.63
N GLY A 48 9.70 6.89 4.41
CA GLY A 48 10.85 6.28 3.75
C GLY A 48 10.38 5.63 2.44
N LEU A 49 11.30 5.27 1.54
CA LEU A 49 10.95 4.46 0.37
C LEU A 49 11.02 2.99 0.81
N VAL A 50 9.92 2.25 0.74
CA VAL A 50 9.94 0.81 1.04
C VAL A 50 9.34 0.05 -0.12
N ALA A 51 9.91 -1.11 -0.43
CA ALA A 51 9.35 -2.02 -1.41
C ALA A 51 8.87 -3.31 -0.76
N PHE A 52 7.59 -3.59 -0.96
CA PHE A 52 6.91 -4.76 -0.42
C PHE A 52 6.20 -5.50 -1.53
N THR A 53 6.53 -6.78 -1.69
CA THR A 53 5.96 -7.62 -2.75
C THR A 53 5.65 -9.00 -2.22
N VAL A 54 4.50 -9.52 -2.62
CA VAL A 54 4.13 -10.92 -2.48
C VAL A 54 3.78 -11.46 -3.85
N ALA A 55 4.50 -12.50 -4.28
CA ALA A 55 4.30 -13.15 -5.56
C ALA A 55 3.90 -14.61 -5.34
N ALA A 56 2.87 -15.05 -6.05
CA ALA A 56 2.59 -16.47 -6.20
C ALA A 56 3.63 -17.07 -7.16
N HIS A 57 4.31 -18.10 -6.69
CA HIS A 57 5.12 -19.01 -7.48
C HIS A 57 4.29 -20.29 -7.66
N GLY A 58 4.35 -20.92 -8.84
CA GLY A 58 3.54 -22.11 -9.13
C GLY A 58 3.59 -23.16 -8.01
N ASN A 59 2.54 -23.98 -7.92
CA ASN A 59 2.35 -25.02 -6.89
C ASN A 59 1.99 -24.48 -5.50
N GLY A 60 1.19 -23.41 -5.42
CA GLY A 60 0.68 -22.87 -4.14
C GLY A 60 1.78 -22.28 -3.24
N THR A 61 2.93 -21.91 -3.81
CA THR A 61 4.04 -21.32 -3.06
C THR A 61 3.99 -19.80 -3.17
N TYR A 62 4.11 -19.09 -2.06
CA TYR A 62 4.14 -17.63 -2.05
C TYR A 62 5.53 -17.17 -1.63
N ARG A 63 6.10 -16.21 -2.36
CA ARG A 63 7.35 -15.53 -2.02
C ARG A 63 7.07 -14.09 -1.64
N VAL A 64 7.42 -13.75 -0.41
CA VAL A 64 7.37 -12.41 0.15
C VAL A 64 8.78 -11.83 0.09
N ARG A 65 8.87 -10.58 -0.32
CA ARG A 65 10.09 -9.78 -0.26
C ARG A 65 9.78 -8.38 0.24
N PHE A 66 10.53 -7.95 1.26
CA PHE A 66 10.50 -6.60 1.80
C PHE A 66 11.91 -6.00 1.78
N GLU A 67 12.04 -4.80 1.25
CA GLU A 67 13.30 -4.06 1.15
C GLU A 67 13.10 -2.58 1.47
N VAL A 68 14.11 -1.98 2.08
CA VAL A 68 14.14 -0.54 2.38
C VAL A 68 14.91 0.14 1.25
N GLY A 69 14.42 1.30 0.82
CA GLY A 69 15.03 2.14 -0.19
C GLY A 69 15.27 3.55 0.36
N GLY A 70 16.26 4.25 -0.22
CA GLY A 70 16.59 5.62 0.15
C GLY A 70 17.16 5.76 1.58
N PRO A 71 17.15 6.96 2.17
CA PRO A 71 17.83 7.26 3.44
C PRO A 71 17.04 6.80 4.68
N ALA A 72 16.14 5.82 4.56
CA ALA A 72 15.26 5.41 5.64
C ALA A 72 15.92 4.42 6.61
N VAL A 73 15.66 4.60 7.91
CA VAL A 73 16.02 3.66 8.98
C VAL A 73 14.73 3.21 9.65
N LEU A 74 14.41 1.92 9.51
CA LEU A 74 13.21 1.32 10.08
C LEU A 74 13.57 0.54 11.35
N HIS A 75 12.71 0.60 12.36
CA HIS A 75 12.90 -0.14 13.60
C HIS A 75 11.87 -1.25 13.77
N ASN A 76 12.27 -2.36 14.40
CA ASN A 76 11.41 -3.51 14.74
C ASN A 76 10.56 -4.00 13.55
N VAL A 77 11.21 -4.18 12.39
CA VAL A 77 10.59 -4.67 11.18
C VAL A 77 10.16 -6.12 11.38
N THR A 78 8.86 -6.35 11.23
CA THR A 78 8.24 -7.66 11.41
C THR A 78 7.38 -7.98 10.21
N VAL A 79 7.56 -9.17 9.63
CA VAL A 79 6.70 -9.70 8.56
C VAL A 79 5.89 -10.84 9.14
N GLN A 80 4.58 -10.81 8.93
CA GLN A 80 3.68 -11.85 9.40
C GLN A 80 2.56 -12.12 8.42
N ARG A 81 2.04 -13.34 8.47
CA ARG A 81 0.83 -13.73 7.74
C ARG A 81 -0.31 -13.94 8.74
N PHE A 82 -1.52 -13.57 8.36
CA PHE A 82 -2.71 -13.68 9.19
C PHE A 82 -3.96 -13.94 8.33
N GLY A 83 -5.11 -14.15 8.98
CA GLY A 83 -6.38 -14.51 8.31
C GLY A 83 -6.61 -16.01 8.16
N ILE A 84 -5.70 -16.85 8.66
CA ILE A 84 -5.81 -18.31 8.69
C ILE A 84 -5.30 -18.86 10.04
N SER A 85 -5.86 -19.98 10.49
CA SER A 85 -5.43 -20.66 11.73
C SER A 85 -4.05 -21.27 11.55
N GLU A 86 -3.19 -21.18 12.58
CA GLU A 86 -1.84 -21.76 12.57
C GLU A 86 -1.86 -23.30 12.69
N ALA A 87 -3.00 -23.88 13.09
CA ALA A 87 -3.20 -25.32 13.14
C ALA A 87 -3.24 -25.92 11.71
N GLY A 88 -2.15 -26.57 11.31
CA GLY A 88 -2.03 -27.28 10.02
C GLY A 88 -1.00 -26.71 9.05
N LEU A 89 0.00 -25.98 9.56
CA LEU A 89 1.14 -25.51 8.78
C LEU A 89 2.32 -26.45 8.94
N GLY A 90 2.93 -26.87 7.84
CA GLY A 90 4.20 -27.58 7.86
C GLY A 90 5.33 -26.70 8.40
N ALA A 91 6.38 -27.33 8.94
CA ALA A 91 7.54 -26.67 9.53
C ALA A 91 8.22 -25.64 8.61
N ASP A 92 8.09 -25.79 7.28
CA ASP A 92 8.61 -24.86 6.26
C ASP A 92 7.93 -23.48 6.24
N SER A 93 6.90 -23.26 7.06
CA SER A 93 6.16 -21.99 7.13
C SER A 93 6.62 -21.09 8.29
N GLN A 94 7.81 -21.30 8.84
CA GLN A 94 8.32 -20.51 9.96
C GLN A 94 8.46 -19.02 9.57
N ARG A 95 7.90 -18.15 10.41
CA ARG A 95 7.91 -16.70 10.20
C ARG A 95 9.36 -16.16 10.24
N PRO A 96 9.70 -15.15 9.43
CA PRO A 96 10.99 -14.45 9.54
C PRO A 96 11.19 -13.89 10.95
N ALA A 97 12.43 -13.94 11.43
CA ALA A 97 12.80 -13.29 12.68
C ALA A 97 12.58 -11.77 12.58
N VAL A 98 12.23 -11.15 13.72
CA VAL A 98 12.10 -9.70 13.83
C VAL A 98 13.46 -9.06 13.57
N ARG A 99 13.50 -8.03 12.72
CA ARG A 99 14.70 -7.22 12.51
C ARG A 99 14.57 -5.93 13.29
N HIS A 100 15.39 -5.77 14.32
CA HIS A 100 15.36 -4.59 15.18
C HIS A 100 15.67 -3.29 14.44
N THR A 101 16.50 -3.36 13.40
CA THR A 101 16.83 -2.23 12.53
C THR A 101 16.95 -2.71 11.09
N MET A 102 16.52 -1.89 10.13
CA MET A 102 16.70 -2.14 8.70
C MET A 102 16.87 -0.84 7.92
N THR A 103 17.85 -0.81 7.02
CA THR A 103 18.25 0.33 6.17
C THR A 103 18.37 -0.12 4.71
N ALA A 104 18.54 0.83 3.78
CA ALA A 104 18.65 0.49 2.36
C ALA A 104 19.90 -0.32 1.97
N GLY A 105 20.92 -0.38 2.82
CA GLY A 105 22.10 -1.23 2.62
C GLY A 105 21.92 -2.67 3.08
N ASP A 106 20.86 -2.97 3.83
CA ASP A 106 20.64 -4.29 4.40
C ASP A 106 20.05 -5.27 3.39
N SER A 107 20.32 -6.56 3.61
CA SER A 107 19.72 -7.61 2.80
C SER A 107 18.18 -7.56 2.90
N PRO A 108 17.43 -7.80 1.82
CA PRO A 108 15.97 -7.89 1.88
C PRO A 108 15.51 -8.96 2.88
N ILE A 109 14.34 -8.75 3.48
CA ILE A 109 13.62 -9.83 4.17
C ILE A 109 12.94 -10.67 3.09
N GLU A 110 13.35 -11.92 2.96
CA GLU A 110 12.74 -12.88 2.05
C GLU A 110 12.07 -13.99 2.85
N TRP A 111 10.86 -14.35 2.46
CA TRP A 111 10.11 -15.41 3.10
C TRP A 111 9.30 -16.17 2.07
N ALA A 112 9.45 -17.49 2.05
CA ALA A 112 8.66 -18.37 1.21
C ALA A 112 7.82 -19.28 2.10
N PHE A 113 6.56 -19.47 1.74
CA PHE A 113 5.67 -20.42 2.41
C PHE A 113 4.72 -21.04 1.41
N ARG A 114 4.23 -22.25 1.72
CA ARG A 114 3.20 -22.92 0.93
C ARG A 114 1.84 -22.71 1.56
N LEU A 115 0.84 -22.50 0.71
CA LEU A 115 -0.53 -22.33 1.12
C LEU A 115 -1.46 -22.93 0.06
N ALA A 116 -2.42 -23.74 0.52
CA ALA A 116 -3.48 -24.24 -0.34
C ALA A 116 -4.39 -23.08 -0.82
N ASP A 117 -4.97 -23.22 -2.01
CA ASP A 117 -5.70 -22.13 -2.68
C ASP A 117 -6.92 -21.67 -1.88
N ASP A 118 -7.63 -22.59 -1.23
CA ASP A 118 -8.76 -22.31 -0.34
C ASP A 118 -8.39 -21.42 0.86
N LYS A 119 -7.18 -21.61 1.39
CA LYS A 119 -6.63 -20.79 2.47
C LYS A 119 -6.07 -19.46 1.96
N ALA A 120 -5.59 -19.42 0.73
CA ALA A 120 -5.07 -18.19 0.12
C ALA A 120 -6.15 -17.12 -0.08
N GLU A 121 -7.41 -17.53 -0.27
CA GLU A 121 -8.56 -16.62 -0.37
C GLU A 121 -8.69 -15.69 0.85
N ARG A 122 -8.37 -16.20 2.04
CA ARG A 122 -8.54 -15.49 3.32
C ARG A 122 -7.23 -14.98 3.91
N ALA A 123 -6.10 -15.36 3.32
CA ALA A 123 -4.78 -15.06 3.86
C ALA A 123 -4.26 -13.69 3.41
N TRP A 124 -3.55 -13.06 4.34
CA TRP A 124 -2.91 -11.78 4.17
C TRP A 124 -1.47 -11.86 4.65
N VAL A 125 -0.58 -11.08 4.03
CA VAL A 125 0.77 -10.84 4.53
C VAL A 125 0.87 -9.37 4.90
N MET A 126 1.37 -9.09 6.09
CA MET A 126 1.61 -7.74 6.58
C MET A 126 3.04 -7.59 7.04
N VAL A 127 3.61 -6.44 6.71
CA VAL A 127 4.85 -5.96 7.29
C VAL A 127 4.54 -4.75 8.16
N THR A 128 5.13 -4.72 9.34
CA THR A 128 5.03 -3.60 10.29
C THR A 128 6.42 -3.13 10.66
N TRP A 129 6.56 -1.84 10.87
CA TRP A 129 7.78 -1.25 11.42
C TRP A 129 7.45 -0.03 12.26
N VAL A 130 8.39 0.37 13.08
CA VAL A 130 8.28 1.52 13.97
C VAL A 130 9.06 2.68 13.37
N ARG A 131 8.45 3.87 13.35
CA ARG A 131 9.14 5.12 13.02
C ARG A 131 9.09 6.11 14.18
N PRO A 132 10.18 6.85 14.42
CA PRO A 132 10.13 8.05 15.23
C PRO A 132 9.36 9.13 14.45
N TYR A 133 8.29 9.68 15.04
CA TYR A 133 7.55 10.79 14.48
C TYR A 133 7.44 11.93 15.50
N LEU A 134 8.25 12.97 15.28
CA LEU A 134 8.37 14.11 16.20
C LEU A 134 8.68 13.64 17.63
N GLN A 135 7.76 13.85 18.58
CA GLN A 135 7.88 13.47 19.99
C GLN A 135 7.31 12.07 20.31
N GLY A 136 6.84 11.33 19.29
CA GLY A 136 6.16 10.06 19.45
C GLY A 136 6.74 8.94 18.60
N VAL A 137 6.24 7.74 18.86
CA VAL A 137 6.57 6.52 18.13
C VAL A 137 5.30 6.00 17.49
N GLU A 138 5.26 5.93 16.16
CA GLU A 138 4.12 5.40 15.41
C GLU A 138 4.54 4.15 14.63
N SER A 139 3.68 3.13 14.65
CA SER A 139 3.88 1.92 13.87
C SER A 139 3.27 2.09 12.48
N GLU A 140 4.07 1.96 11.45
CA GLU A 140 3.60 1.89 10.08
C GLU A 140 3.33 0.43 9.69
N ALA A 141 2.42 0.24 8.75
CA ALA A 141 2.13 -1.10 8.26
C ALA A 141 1.70 -1.11 6.80
N LEU A 142 2.13 -2.15 6.09
CA LEU A 142 1.66 -2.51 4.76
C LEU A 142 1.08 -3.91 4.81
N ALA A 143 -0.05 -4.13 4.15
CA ALA A 143 -0.68 -5.44 4.05
C ALA A 143 -1.07 -5.75 2.62
N GLN A 144 -0.83 -6.98 2.18
CA GLN A 144 -1.24 -7.48 0.86
C GLN A 144 -2.14 -8.70 1.02
N SER A 145 -3.27 -8.68 0.32
CA SER A 145 -4.16 -9.83 0.17
C SER A 145 -3.54 -10.83 -0.79
N LEU A 146 -3.41 -12.11 -0.40
CA LEU A 146 -2.86 -13.14 -1.27
C LEU A 146 -3.78 -13.46 -2.45
N HIS A 147 -5.09 -13.44 -2.20
CA HIS A 147 -6.12 -13.70 -3.21
C HIS A 147 -6.17 -12.64 -4.32
N THR A 148 -6.23 -11.37 -3.91
CA THR A 148 -6.48 -10.27 -4.86
C THR A 148 -5.20 -9.56 -5.31
N GLY A 149 -4.07 -9.84 -4.65
CA GLY A 149 -2.81 -9.11 -4.83
C GLY A 149 -2.88 -7.63 -4.42
N ARG A 150 -3.99 -7.17 -3.83
CA ARG A 150 -4.19 -5.75 -3.49
C ARG A 150 -3.35 -5.37 -2.28
N LEU A 151 -2.67 -4.22 -2.40
CA LEU A 151 -1.83 -3.62 -1.38
C LEU A 151 -2.58 -2.52 -0.61
N TYR A 152 -2.43 -2.55 0.70
CA TYR A 152 -3.04 -1.63 1.64
C TYR A 152 -1.97 -1.03 2.56
N GLU A 153 -2.10 0.26 2.84
CA GLU A 153 -1.30 1.02 3.80
C GLU A 153 -2.13 1.34 5.04
N TRP A 154 -1.52 1.25 6.21
CA TRP A 154 -2.10 1.75 7.45
C TRP A 154 -1.90 3.26 7.52
N ARG A 155 -2.96 4.00 7.82
CA ARG A 155 -2.88 5.44 8.07
C ARG A 155 -3.46 5.78 9.42
N TRP A 156 -2.64 6.39 10.26
CA TRP A 156 -3.07 6.96 11.52
C TRP A 156 -4.02 8.13 11.30
N TYR A 157 -5.00 8.25 12.20
CA TYR A 157 -5.78 9.48 12.29
C TYR A 157 -4.97 10.55 12.99
N SER A 158 -5.10 11.79 12.52
CA SER A 158 -4.59 12.96 13.24
C SER A 158 -5.09 12.96 14.68
N GLU A 159 -4.32 13.52 15.60
CA GLU A 159 -4.67 13.57 17.02
C GLU A 159 -6.06 14.15 17.29
N THR A 160 -6.43 15.25 16.63
CA THR A 160 -7.76 15.86 16.71
C THR A 160 -8.88 14.90 16.32
N ASN A 161 -8.67 14.12 15.26
CA ASN A 161 -9.64 13.16 14.75
C ASN A 161 -9.76 11.94 15.70
N ARG A 162 -8.63 11.47 16.25
CA ARG A 162 -8.62 10.44 17.30
C ARG A 162 -9.39 10.90 18.54
N TYR A 163 -9.16 12.14 19.00
CA TYR A 163 -9.87 12.74 20.13
C TYR A 163 -11.38 12.83 19.85
N ALA A 164 -11.78 13.44 18.73
CA ALA A 164 -13.19 13.57 18.35
C ALA A 164 -13.89 12.21 18.27
N ARG A 165 -13.27 11.20 17.66
CA ARG A 165 -13.82 9.83 17.58
C ARG A 165 -13.95 9.17 18.95
N THR A 166 -13.02 9.45 19.86
CA THR A 166 -13.07 8.95 21.24
C THR A 166 -14.28 9.54 21.97
N VAL A 167 -14.50 10.85 21.85
CA VAL A 167 -15.67 11.54 22.41
C VAL A 167 -16.96 10.99 21.80
N ILE A 168 -17.02 10.82 20.47
CA ILE A 168 -18.20 10.26 19.79
C ILE A 168 -18.49 8.84 20.28
N ARG A 169 -17.48 7.96 20.40
CA ARG A 169 -17.66 6.61 20.96
C ARG A 169 -18.20 6.66 22.39
N PHE A 170 -17.72 7.59 23.21
CA PHE A 170 -18.19 7.77 24.58
C PHE A 170 -19.67 8.18 24.63
N LEU A 171 -20.07 9.17 23.81
CA LEU A 171 -21.47 9.58 23.66
C LEU A 171 -22.34 8.44 23.12
N ALA A 172 -21.85 7.68 22.14
CA ALA A 172 -22.53 6.54 21.54
C ALA A 172 -22.78 5.37 22.50
N ARG A 173 -21.92 5.19 23.50
CA ARG A 173 -22.15 4.22 24.58
C ARG A 173 -23.28 4.67 25.51
N ARG A 174 -23.43 5.97 25.70
CA ARG A 174 -24.41 6.56 26.62
C ARG A 174 -25.78 6.77 25.99
N TRP A 175 -25.86 7.02 24.68
CA TRP A 175 -27.10 7.37 23.99
C TRP A 175 -27.45 6.39 22.85
N SER A 176 -28.67 5.83 22.92
CA SER A 176 -29.19 4.82 21.98
C SER A 176 -29.20 5.23 20.49
N PRO A 177 -29.55 6.49 20.13
CA PRO A 177 -29.57 6.91 18.72
C PRO A 177 -28.19 6.85 18.03
N LEU A 178 -27.11 6.82 18.82
CA LEU A 178 -25.74 6.78 18.34
C LEU A 178 -25.13 5.37 18.44
N ALA A 179 -25.93 4.33 18.69
CA ALA A 179 -25.44 2.98 18.94
C ALA A 179 -24.55 2.42 17.81
N SER A 180 -24.82 2.77 16.55
CA SER A 180 -24.00 2.37 15.38
C SER A 180 -22.56 2.91 15.42
N LEU A 181 -22.29 3.94 16.22
CA LEU A 181 -20.99 4.59 16.36
C LEU A 181 -20.16 4.05 17.53
N ARG A 182 -20.69 3.09 18.29
CA ARG A 182 -19.97 2.45 19.42
C ARG A 182 -18.69 1.76 18.98
N GLU A 183 -18.64 1.30 17.74
CA GLU A 183 -17.52 0.55 17.19
C GLU A 183 -16.62 1.38 16.26
N LEU A 184 -16.79 2.71 16.19
CA LEU A 184 -15.94 3.60 15.39
C LEU A 184 -14.43 3.33 15.57
N PRO A 185 -13.67 3.09 14.49
CA PRO A 185 -12.24 2.85 14.59
C PRO A 185 -11.53 4.11 15.11
N LEU A 186 -10.70 3.97 16.15
CA LEU A 186 -10.14 5.12 16.88
C LEU A 186 -8.77 5.57 16.38
N TYR A 187 -7.95 4.64 15.91
CA TYR A 187 -6.51 4.86 15.78
C TYR A 187 -6.08 5.16 14.35
N GLY A 188 -6.66 4.44 13.39
CA GLY A 188 -6.33 4.62 12.00
C GLY A 188 -7.25 3.78 11.12
N ARG A 189 -6.88 3.72 9.84
CA ARG A 189 -7.56 2.91 8.83
C ARG A 189 -6.57 2.35 7.84
N TRP A 190 -6.94 1.22 7.28
CA TRP A 190 -6.33 0.75 6.04
C TRP A 190 -6.83 1.58 4.86
N ARG A 191 -5.92 1.92 3.95
CA ARG A 191 -6.21 2.58 2.69
C ARG A 191 -5.49 1.80 1.59
N ARG A 192 -6.16 1.59 0.45
CA ARG A 192 -5.52 1.00 -0.72
C ARG A 192 -4.51 1.98 -1.33
N THR A 193 -3.30 1.52 -1.64
CA THR A 193 -2.25 2.40 -2.19
C THR A 193 -2.60 2.95 -3.57
N SER A 194 -3.42 2.24 -4.36
CA SER A 194 -3.80 2.60 -5.71
C SER A 194 -5.14 3.35 -5.84
N SER A 195 -5.83 3.70 -4.75
CA SER A 195 -7.17 4.30 -4.82
C SER A 195 -7.47 5.27 -3.67
N THR A 196 -8.26 6.29 -3.98
CA THR A 196 -8.77 7.31 -3.05
C THR A 196 -10.22 7.09 -2.63
N THR A 197 -10.91 6.07 -3.17
CA THR A 197 -12.35 5.89 -3.00
C THR A 197 -12.70 5.18 -1.69
N ALA A 198 -13.77 5.64 -1.00
CA ALA A 198 -14.19 5.11 0.29
C ALA A 198 -14.61 3.62 0.29
N ALA A 199 -14.95 3.05 -0.88
CA ALA A 199 -15.26 1.63 -1.03
C ALA A 199 -14.02 0.71 -0.89
N ASP A 200 -12.81 1.24 -1.08
CA ASP A 200 -11.54 0.49 -0.94
C ASP A 200 -11.05 0.42 0.53
N LEU A 201 -11.89 0.81 1.50
CA LEU A 201 -11.56 0.90 2.93
C LEU A 201 -11.71 -0.43 3.70
N LEU A 202 -12.19 -1.49 3.04
CA LEU A 202 -12.20 -2.85 3.57
C LEU A 202 -10.79 -3.45 3.45
N GLY A 203 -9.84 -2.86 4.17
CA GLY A 203 -8.56 -3.51 4.45
C GLY A 203 -8.73 -4.67 5.43
N PRO A 204 -7.64 -5.34 5.82
CA PRO A 204 -7.70 -6.57 6.60
C PRO A 204 -8.56 -6.44 7.87
N ALA A 205 -9.76 -7.01 7.80
CA ALA A 205 -10.66 -7.36 8.90
C ALA A 205 -10.76 -6.35 10.07
N ALA A 206 -10.81 -5.04 9.80
CA ALA A 206 -10.85 -4.00 10.85
C ALA A 206 -9.77 -4.16 11.95
N THR A 207 -8.70 -4.89 11.65
CA THR A 207 -7.69 -5.27 12.63
C THR A 207 -6.59 -4.21 12.58
N PRO A 208 -6.38 -3.44 13.66
CA PRO A 208 -5.24 -2.53 13.72
C PRO A 208 -3.94 -3.37 13.66
N PRO A 209 -2.84 -2.82 13.13
CA PRO A 209 -1.55 -3.48 13.26
C PRO A 209 -1.27 -3.79 14.74
N PRO A 210 -0.60 -4.91 15.06
CA PRO A 210 -0.29 -5.27 16.43
C PRO A 210 0.43 -4.11 17.11
N ARG A 211 -0.04 -3.77 18.31
CA ARG A 211 0.68 -2.86 19.18
C ARG A 211 1.86 -3.64 19.76
N VAL A 212 3.05 -3.12 19.53
CA VAL A 212 4.25 -3.57 20.25
C VAL A 212 4.07 -3.28 21.72
#